data_AF-A0A3D4QPS5-F1
#
_entry.id   AF-A0A3D4QPS5-F1
#
_cell.length_a   1.000
_cell.length_b   1.000
_cell.length_c   1.000
_cell.angle_alpha   90.00
_cell.angle_beta   90.00
_cell.angle_gamma   90.00
#
_symmetry.space_group_name_H-M   'P 1'
#
loop_
_entity.id
_entity.type
_entity.pdbx_description
1 polymer ?
#
loop_
_entity_poly.entity_id
_entity_poly.type
_entity_poly.pdbx_seq_one_letter_code
_entity_poly.pdbx_strand_id
1 'polypeptide(L)'
;MVGTIDSGNAVTFSDPEYNKVVSQYTRGMKSWTPEEFTEFLSERIVSRDRRDIEKVLFRCGLSHYDIFRIAEVTRGIHPKDLLWIAHDENERHDTVVTDVFDSVFHQKIDLTGDTIDTPEGYNIKRYGVYDGNYGIYKQRISPLTTDAESEVAVYLLAKKLDVPCCPAYRTNKDTVFSAFLFDFSKEYIVHFRRLFEGARSDNEYQNLISVRPQYKDDIARMILLDYITRQDDRHLSNIAIKMSDKNESFYPLYDNGRSLFYEDTEEMVAQAVADPINYATSFGYSGTYYDYVREIAEERGDLNGLINHDITKDEIIGILKAAEFKEYRFDGALQWLMKTIEIVRKLS
;
A
#
# COMPACT_ATOMS: atom_id res chain seq x y z
N MET A 1 -5.28 6.08 -37.73
CA MET A 1 -6.19 7.20 -37.46
C MET A 1 -7.58 6.65 -37.20
N VAL A 2 -8.19 6.95 -36.05
CA VAL A 2 -9.50 6.42 -35.62
C VAL A 2 -10.60 7.49 -35.59
N GLY A 3 -10.22 8.78 -35.57
CA GLY A 3 -11.11 9.93 -35.64
C GLY A 3 -10.33 11.24 -35.77
N THR A 4 -11.05 12.34 -35.98
CA THR A 4 -10.51 13.70 -36.11
C THR A 4 -11.16 14.63 -35.09
N ILE A 5 -10.38 15.54 -34.52
CA ILE A 5 -10.83 16.57 -33.59
C ILE A 5 -10.96 17.88 -34.36
N ASP A 6 -12.09 18.57 -34.26
CA ASP A 6 -12.29 19.87 -34.90
C ASP A 6 -11.84 21.04 -34.01
N SER A 7 -11.93 22.28 -34.54
CA SER A 7 -11.54 23.49 -33.81
C SER A 7 -12.42 23.80 -32.59
N GLY A 8 -13.57 23.13 -32.46
CA GLY A 8 -14.47 23.22 -31.31
C GLY A 8 -14.25 22.11 -30.29
N ASN A 9 -13.21 21.27 -30.46
CA ASN A 9 -12.94 20.08 -29.65
C ASN A 9 -14.01 18.98 -29.77
N ALA A 10 -14.84 18.98 -30.82
CA ALA A 10 -15.71 17.85 -31.10
C ALA A 10 -14.91 16.78 -31.86
N VAL A 11 -15.20 15.50 -31.58
CA VAL A 11 -14.53 14.37 -32.23
C VAL A 11 -15.46 13.74 -33.23
N THR A 12 -14.98 13.44 -34.43
CA THR A 12 -15.67 12.60 -35.41
C THR A 12 -14.88 11.32 -35.62
N PHE A 13 -15.51 10.17 -35.41
CA PHE A 13 -14.87 8.87 -35.58
C PHE A 13 -15.02 8.38 -37.02
N SER A 14 -13.88 8.05 -37.65
CA SER A 14 -13.87 7.43 -38.98
C SER A 14 -14.17 5.93 -38.90
N ASP A 15 -13.78 5.29 -37.79
CA ASP A 15 -14.04 3.87 -37.52
C ASP A 15 -14.21 3.64 -36.02
N PRO A 16 -15.45 3.78 -35.48
CA PRO A 16 -15.70 3.63 -34.06
C PRO A 16 -15.58 2.18 -33.57
N GLU A 17 -15.50 1.21 -34.47
CA GLU A 17 -15.36 -0.22 -34.12
C GLU A 17 -14.01 -0.81 -34.54
N TYR A 18 -13.03 0.05 -34.82
CA TYR A 18 -11.72 -0.34 -35.35
C TYR A 18 -11.06 -1.50 -34.57
N ASN A 19 -11.12 -1.48 -33.24
CA ASN A 19 -10.70 -2.58 -32.39
C ASN A 19 -11.43 -2.54 -31.03
N LYS A 20 -11.23 -3.57 -30.19
CA LYS A 20 -11.87 -3.69 -28.87
C LYS A 20 -11.64 -2.48 -27.96
N VAL A 21 -10.49 -1.84 -28.03
CA VAL A 21 -10.15 -0.67 -27.20
C VAL A 21 -10.91 0.56 -27.69
N VAL A 22 -10.87 0.84 -28.99
CA VAL A 22 -11.61 1.94 -29.61
C VAL A 22 -13.11 1.77 -29.34
N SER A 23 -13.65 0.56 -29.53
CA SER A 23 -15.06 0.25 -29.26
C SER A 23 -15.47 0.46 -27.80
N GLN A 24 -14.58 0.25 -26.83
CA GLN A 24 -14.88 0.49 -25.42
C GLN A 24 -15.12 1.97 -25.12
N TYR A 25 -14.33 2.84 -25.77
CA TYR A 25 -14.47 4.29 -25.60
C TYR A 25 -15.63 4.84 -26.44
N THR A 26 -15.66 4.54 -27.73
CA THR A 26 -16.68 5.10 -28.64
C THR A 26 -18.06 4.54 -28.37
N ARG A 27 -18.17 3.30 -27.86
CA ARG A 27 -19.43 2.56 -27.70
C ARG A 27 -20.26 2.52 -28.99
N GLY A 28 -19.60 2.54 -30.15
CA GLY A 28 -20.24 2.59 -31.48
C GLY A 28 -20.76 3.98 -31.90
N MET A 29 -20.55 5.01 -31.08
CA MET A 29 -20.90 6.39 -31.44
C MET A 29 -20.00 6.91 -32.56
N LYS A 30 -20.57 7.73 -33.45
CA LYS A 30 -19.83 8.32 -34.59
C LYS A 30 -19.17 9.65 -34.27
N SER A 31 -19.48 10.25 -33.13
CA SER A 31 -18.91 11.52 -32.70
C SER A 31 -18.99 11.68 -31.19
N TRP A 32 -18.12 12.51 -30.63
CA TRP A 32 -18.21 13.02 -29.26
C TRP A 32 -18.42 14.53 -29.25
N THR A 33 -19.18 15.01 -28.27
CA THR A 33 -19.22 16.45 -27.93
C THR A 33 -17.90 16.89 -27.27
N PRO A 34 -17.64 18.20 -27.19
CA PRO A 34 -16.47 18.73 -26.47
C PRO A 34 -16.42 18.29 -25.00
N GLU A 35 -17.56 18.14 -24.33
CA GLU A 35 -17.66 17.68 -22.95
C GLU A 35 -17.25 16.20 -22.81
N GLU A 36 -17.78 15.33 -23.67
CA GLU A 36 -17.42 13.91 -23.70
C GLU A 36 -15.92 13.72 -24.02
N PHE A 37 -15.39 14.53 -24.93
CA PHE A 37 -13.97 14.52 -25.23
C PHE A 37 -13.13 15.02 -24.04
N THR A 38 -13.61 16.02 -23.30
CA THR A 38 -12.96 16.51 -22.08
C THR A 38 -12.93 15.42 -21.00
N GLU A 39 -14.02 14.68 -20.82
CA GLU A 39 -14.10 13.55 -19.89
C GLU A 39 -13.11 12.45 -20.27
N PHE A 40 -13.05 12.08 -21.55
CA PHE A 40 -12.04 11.15 -22.07
C PHE A 40 -10.61 11.61 -21.81
N LEU A 41 -10.32 12.91 -21.97
CA LEU A 41 -9.01 13.48 -21.67
C LEU A 41 -8.69 13.46 -20.18
N SER A 42 -9.70 13.62 -19.31
CA SER A 42 -9.52 13.64 -17.86
C SER A 42 -9.01 12.30 -17.28
N GLU A 43 -9.30 11.18 -17.96
CA GLU A 43 -8.79 9.85 -17.62
C GLU A 43 -7.33 9.64 -18.06
N ARG A 44 -6.84 10.50 -18.96
CA ARG A 44 -5.52 10.39 -19.61
C ARG A 44 -4.51 11.39 -19.07
N ILE A 45 -4.97 12.36 -18.29
CA ILE A 45 -4.13 13.27 -17.53
C ILE A 45 -3.86 12.70 -16.14
N VAL A 46 -2.69 13.01 -15.59
CA VAL A 46 -2.32 12.61 -14.24
C VAL A 46 -3.25 13.30 -13.22
N SER A 47 -3.71 12.54 -12.20
CA SER A 47 -4.59 13.07 -11.16
C SER A 47 -4.05 14.37 -10.54
N ARG A 48 -4.93 15.37 -10.40
CA ARG A 48 -4.66 16.64 -9.69
C ARG A 48 -4.25 16.43 -8.22
N ASP A 49 -4.64 15.30 -7.64
CA ASP A 49 -4.33 14.96 -6.25
C ASP A 49 -2.94 14.31 -6.11
N ARG A 50 -2.19 14.13 -7.21
CA ARG A 50 -0.79 13.70 -7.18
C ARG A 50 0.07 14.80 -6.54
N ARG A 51 0.73 14.48 -5.43
CA ARG A 51 1.72 15.36 -4.79
C ARG A 51 2.79 15.79 -5.80
N ASP A 52 3.06 17.09 -5.87
CA ASP A 52 3.99 17.77 -6.80
C ASP A 52 3.59 17.86 -8.28
N ILE A 53 2.38 17.41 -8.68
CA ILE A 53 1.93 17.60 -10.06
C ILE A 53 1.91 19.08 -10.46
N GLU A 54 1.50 19.96 -9.55
CA GLU A 54 1.55 21.42 -9.77
C GLU A 54 2.98 21.91 -10.04
N LYS A 55 4.00 21.37 -9.36
CA LYS A 55 5.40 21.76 -9.58
C LYS A 55 5.95 21.24 -10.91
N VAL A 56 5.61 20.01 -11.28
CA VAL A 56 6.00 19.41 -12.57
C VAL A 56 5.36 20.17 -13.72
N LEU A 57 4.04 20.37 -13.65
CA LEU A 57 3.30 21.16 -14.63
C LEU A 57 3.84 22.59 -14.71
N PHE A 58 4.10 23.23 -13.58
CA PHE A 58 4.70 24.58 -13.54
C PHE A 58 6.06 24.64 -14.25
N ARG A 59 6.96 23.67 -14.03
CA ARG A 59 8.26 23.59 -14.73
C ARG A 59 8.10 23.41 -16.24
N CYS A 60 7.01 22.77 -16.67
CA CYS A 60 6.65 22.60 -18.07
C CYS A 60 5.83 23.78 -18.63
N GLY A 61 5.54 24.82 -17.84
CA GLY A 61 4.68 25.94 -18.25
C GLY A 61 3.20 25.57 -18.40
N LEU A 62 2.74 24.54 -17.69
CA LEU A 62 1.40 23.98 -17.72
C LEU A 62 0.65 24.24 -16.41
N SER A 63 -0.68 24.30 -16.48
CA SER A 63 -1.60 24.43 -15.34
C SER A 63 -2.44 23.17 -15.20
N HIS A 64 -2.65 22.68 -13.98
CA HIS A 64 -3.49 21.51 -13.73
C HIS A 64 -4.97 21.74 -14.05
N TYR A 65 -5.39 23.00 -14.17
CA TYR A 65 -6.74 23.37 -14.60
C TYR A 65 -6.92 23.34 -16.13
N ASP A 66 -5.84 23.22 -16.91
CA ASP A 66 -5.88 23.26 -18.37
C ASP A 66 -5.65 21.87 -18.98
N ILE A 67 -6.71 21.06 -18.92
CA ILE A 67 -6.73 19.65 -19.39
C ILE A 67 -6.32 19.56 -20.86
N PHE A 68 -6.80 20.48 -21.69
CA PHE A 68 -6.51 20.48 -23.12
C PHE A 68 -5.04 20.76 -23.38
N ARG A 69 -4.45 21.76 -22.70
CA ARG A 69 -3.04 22.08 -22.90
C ARG A 69 -2.11 20.96 -22.40
N ILE A 70 -2.49 20.29 -21.31
CA ILE A 70 -1.75 19.10 -20.83
C ILE A 70 -1.83 17.99 -21.89
N ALA A 71 -3.04 17.65 -22.35
CA ALA A 71 -3.24 16.60 -23.34
C ALA A 71 -2.57 16.92 -24.69
N GLU A 72 -2.50 18.18 -25.08
CA GLU A 72 -1.78 18.63 -26.28
C GLU A 72 -0.28 18.32 -26.18
N VAL A 73 0.33 18.66 -25.05
CA VAL A 73 1.78 18.48 -24.80
C VAL A 73 2.14 17.02 -24.54
N THR A 74 1.30 16.28 -23.83
CA THR A 74 1.51 14.87 -23.51
C THR A 74 0.93 13.93 -24.57
N ARG A 75 0.29 14.50 -25.59
CA ARG A 75 -0.41 13.80 -26.67
C ARG A 75 -1.56 12.92 -26.18
N GLY A 76 -2.04 13.13 -24.94
CA GLY A 76 -3.11 12.34 -24.33
C GLY A 76 -2.81 10.84 -24.31
N ILE A 77 -1.53 10.44 -24.38
CA ILE A 77 -1.14 9.04 -24.41
C ILE A 77 -1.50 8.42 -23.05
N HIS A 78 -2.19 7.29 -23.07
CA HIS A 78 -2.43 6.50 -21.86
C HIS A 78 -1.70 5.15 -21.94
N PRO A 79 -0.90 4.78 -20.92
CA PRO A 79 -0.04 3.59 -20.99
C PRO A 79 -0.78 2.27 -21.20
N LYS A 80 -2.10 2.21 -20.96
CA LYS A 80 -2.87 0.96 -20.97
C LYS A 80 -3.63 0.68 -22.27
N ASP A 81 -3.81 1.69 -23.12
CA ASP A 81 -4.71 1.57 -24.29
C ASP A 81 -4.09 1.96 -25.63
N LEU A 82 -2.84 2.47 -25.63
CA LEU A 82 -2.08 2.82 -26.84
C LEU A 82 -2.81 3.81 -27.78
N LEU A 83 -3.79 4.56 -27.26
CA LEU A 83 -4.42 5.67 -27.96
C LEU A 83 -3.69 6.97 -27.63
N TRP A 84 -3.53 7.83 -28.64
CA TRP A 84 -2.95 9.15 -28.49
C TRP A 84 -3.59 10.13 -29.49
N ILE A 85 -3.40 11.41 -29.21
CA ILE A 85 -3.83 12.52 -30.04
C ILE A 85 -2.64 12.94 -30.90
N ALA A 86 -2.75 12.71 -32.19
CA ALA A 86 -1.76 13.15 -33.16
C ALA A 86 -2.05 14.58 -33.61
N HIS A 87 -1.02 15.39 -33.84
CA HIS A 87 -1.17 16.71 -34.48
C HIS A 87 -1.32 16.63 -36.00
N ASP A 88 -0.73 15.61 -36.60
CA ASP A 88 -0.87 15.32 -38.03
C ASP A 88 -0.92 13.81 -38.29
N GLU A 89 -1.39 13.44 -39.48
CA GLU A 89 -1.63 12.04 -39.87
C GLU A 89 -0.35 11.19 -40.00
N ASN A 90 0.82 11.82 -40.10
CA ASN A 90 2.10 11.14 -40.27
C ASN A 90 2.85 10.94 -38.94
N GLU A 91 2.35 11.52 -37.83
CA GLU A 91 2.92 11.28 -36.50
C GLU A 91 2.83 9.80 -36.12
N ARG A 92 3.97 9.22 -35.72
CA ARG A 92 4.07 7.82 -35.29
C ARG A 92 4.30 7.75 -33.78
N HIS A 93 3.79 6.72 -33.11
CA HIS A 93 3.91 6.57 -31.66
C HIS A 93 5.34 6.75 -31.13
N ASP A 94 6.35 6.18 -31.80
CA ASP A 94 7.78 6.30 -31.47
C ASP A 94 8.33 7.72 -31.59
N THR A 95 7.69 8.57 -32.40
CA THR A 95 8.03 9.99 -32.57
C THR A 95 7.23 10.93 -31.65
N VAL A 96 6.14 10.43 -31.06
CA VAL A 96 5.17 11.21 -30.28
C VAL A 96 5.39 11.06 -28.77
N VAL A 97 6.09 10.01 -28.34
CA VAL A 97 6.61 9.90 -26.97
C VAL A 97 7.66 11.01 -26.77
N THR A 98 7.29 12.06 -26.05
CA THR A 98 8.16 13.22 -25.77
C THR A 98 8.91 13.06 -24.45
N ASP A 99 10.00 13.81 -24.25
CA ASP A 99 10.67 13.89 -22.94
C ASP A 99 9.73 14.39 -21.82
N VAL A 100 8.72 15.19 -22.18
CA VAL A 100 7.67 15.64 -21.25
C VAL A 100 6.73 14.49 -20.91
N PHE A 101 6.27 13.73 -21.91
CA PHE A 101 5.51 12.50 -21.66
C PHE A 101 6.31 11.51 -20.81
N ASP A 102 7.60 11.34 -21.09
CA ASP A 102 8.48 10.51 -20.27
C ASP A 102 8.55 11.05 -18.82
N SER A 103 8.84 12.33 -18.62
CA SER A 103 8.94 12.91 -17.27
C SER A 103 7.63 12.93 -16.47
N VAL A 104 6.48 12.97 -17.15
CA VAL A 104 5.15 13.01 -16.51
C VAL A 104 4.59 11.58 -16.31
N PHE A 105 4.81 10.66 -17.26
CA PHE A 105 4.16 9.34 -17.34
C PHE A 105 5.11 8.14 -17.41
N HIS A 106 6.24 8.17 -18.14
CA HIS A 106 7.22 7.07 -18.10
C HIS A 106 8.26 7.31 -17.00
N GLN A 107 8.08 6.69 -15.85
CA GLN A 107 9.23 6.43 -14.99
C GLN A 107 10.22 5.55 -15.78
N LYS A 108 11.34 6.12 -16.26
CA LYS A 108 12.54 5.33 -16.49
C LYS A 108 13.07 4.94 -15.11
N ILE A 109 12.59 3.79 -14.63
CA ILE A 109 12.93 3.23 -13.31
C ILE A 109 14.43 2.86 -13.22
N ASP A 110 15.17 2.87 -14.35
CA ASP A 110 16.50 2.27 -14.41
C ASP A 110 17.71 3.21 -14.25
N LEU A 111 17.60 4.52 -14.42
CA LEU A 111 18.81 5.34 -14.53
C LEU A 111 18.61 6.74 -13.97
N THR A 112 18.60 6.86 -12.65
CA THR A 112 19.35 7.85 -11.85
C THR A 112 18.80 7.83 -10.44
N GLY A 113 19.68 7.68 -9.46
CA GLY A 113 19.36 7.63 -8.04
C GLY A 113 18.96 8.99 -7.46
N ASP A 114 17.95 9.64 -8.04
CA ASP A 114 17.34 10.84 -7.48
C ASP A 114 15.90 10.57 -7.05
N THR A 115 15.66 10.91 -5.78
CA THR A 115 14.40 11.03 -5.02
C THR A 115 13.10 10.71 -5.78
N ILE A 116 12.50 9.57 -5.42
CA ILE A 116 11.07 9.30 -5.61
C ILE A 116 10.45 9.32 -4.21
N ASP A 117 9.84 10.44 -3.83
CA ASP A 117 8.89 10.46 -2.72
C ASP A 117 7.57 9.85 -3.22
N THR A 118 7.12 8.80 -2.55
CA THR A 118 5.88 8.09 -2.89
C THR A 118 4.62 8.77 -2.34
N PRO A 119 3.43 8.47 -2.90
CA PRO A 119 2.28 9.38 -2.90
C PRO A 119 1.37 9.39 -1.65
N GLU A 120 1.62 8.57 -0.63
CA GLU A 120 0.70 8.44 0.51
C GLU A 120 1.49 8.41 1.84
N GLY A 121 1.38 9.49 2.63
CA GLY A 121 1.91 9.58 4.00
C GLY A 121 2.80 10.80 4.29
N TYR A 122 3.07 11.02 5.58
CA TYR A 122 4.10 11.94 6.11
C TYR A 122 5.53 11.36 5.96
N ASN A 123 5.65 10.07 5.63
CA ASN A 123 6.91 9.33 5.67
C ASN A 123 7.60 9.35 4.30
N ILE A 124 8.91 9.62 4.28
CA ILE A 124 9.74 9.54 3.06
C ILE A 124 9.91 8.06 2.69
N LYS A 125 9.33 7.67 1.56
CA LYS A 125 9.27 6.29 1.08
C LYS A 125 9.69 6.26 -0.39
N ARG A 126 10.65 5.41 -0.76
CA ARG A 126 11.26 5.33 -2.10
C ARG A 126 11.34 3.88 -2.60
N TYR A 127 10.87 3.59 -3.81
CA TYR A 127 11.07 2.26 -4.41
C TYR A 127 12.53 2.01 -4.78
N GLY A 128 12.97 0.74 -4.73
CA GLY A 128 14.31 0.39 -5.19
C GLY A 128 14.63 -1.09 -5.00
N VAL A 129 15.90 -1.42 -5.21
CA VAL A 129 16.43 -2.78 -5.07
C VAL A 129 17.40 -2.84 -3.89
N TYR A 130 17.30 -3.88 -3.07
CA TYR A 130 18.25 -4.21 -2.01
C TYR A 130 18.49 -5.71 -1.99
N ASP A 131 19.77 -6.12 -2.03
CA ASP A 131 20.17 -7.54 -2.04
C ASP A 131 19.41 -8.39 -3.08
N GLY A 132 19.30 -7.87 -4.31
CA GLY A 132 18.61 -8.53 -5.42
C GLY A 132 17.07 -8.55 -5.34
N ASN A 133 16.47 -7.98 -4.29
CA ASN A 133 15.02 -7.92 -4.11
C ASN A 133 14.49 -6.52 -4.43
N TYR A 134 13.37 -6.42 -5.14
CA TYR A 134 12.67 -5.16 -5.36
C TYR A 134 11.68 -4.87 -4.23
N GLY A 135 11.55 -3.61 -3.84
CA GLY A 135 10.84 -3.23 -2.63
C GLY A 135 10.78 -1.73 -2.40
N ILE A 136 10.57 -1.34 -1.15
CA ILE A 136 10.42 0.04 -0.72
C ILE A 136 11.38 0.35 0.43
N TYR A 137 12.20 1.37 0.24
CA TYR A 137 12.96 2.04 1.29
C TYR A 137 12.01 2.97 2.06
N LYS A 138 12.05 2.91 3.38
CA LYS A 138 11.28 3.72 4.31
C LYS A 138 12.26 4.45 5.21
N GLN A 139 12.25 5.78 5.14
CA GLN A 139 13.04 6.62 6.03
C GLN A 139 12.30 6.77 7.36
N ARG A 140 13.07 6.76 8.44
CA ARG A 140 12.60 7.07 9.79
C ARG A 140 11.84 8.39 9.80
N ILE A 141 10.69 8.41 10.48
CA ILE A 141 9.81 9.58 10.59
C ILE A 141 10.50 10.72 11.35
N SER A 142 11.08 10.39 12.50
CA SER A 142 11.75 11.34 13.39
C SER A 142 12.88 10.66 14.16
N PRO A 143 13.97 11.35 14.52
CA PRO A 143 15.03 10.77 15.34
C PRO A 143 14.57 10.23 16.70
N LEU A 144 13.39 10.65 17.17
CA LEU A 144 12.80 10.22 18.43
C LEU A 144 11.88 9.00 18.28
N THR A 145 11.53 8.58 17.06
CA THR A 145 10.68 7.42 16.81
C THR A 145 11.51 6.15 16.60
N THR A 146 10.89 4.99 16.76
CA THR A 146 11.48 3.66 16.54
C THR A 146 10.79 2.88 15.42
N ASP A 147 10.17 3.58 14.46
CA ASP A 147 9.45 2.97 13.34
C ASP A 147 10.32 2.06 12.47
N ALA A 148 11.58 2.43 12.29
CA ALA A 148 12.57 1.59 11.60
C ALA A 148 12.95 0.33 12.41
N GLU A 149 13.02 0.41 13.73
CA GLU A 149 13.24 -0.76 14.59
C GLU A 149 12.00 -1.66 14.55
N SER A 150 10.80 -1.08 14.64
CA SER A 150 9.53 -1.79 14.63
C SER A 150 9.31 -2.60 13.36
N GLU A 151 9.58 -2.06 12.16
CA GLU A 151 9.49 -2.82 10.90
C GLU A 151 10.32 -4.12 10.94
N VAL A 152 11.55 -4.03 11.42
CA VAL A 152 12.47 -5.17 11.48
C VAL A 152 12.04 -6.14 12.58
N ALA A 153 11.70 -5.64 13.77
CA ALA A 153 11.27 -6.46 14.90
C ALA A 153 9.99 -7.25 14.58
N VAL A 154 9.00 -6.60 13.97
CA VAL A 154 7.73 -7.25 13.61
C VAL A 154 7.94 -8.31 12.53
N TYR A 155 8.79 -8.07 11.53
CA TYR A 155 9.13 -9.10 10.54
C TYR A 155 9.79 -10.34 11.19
N LEU A 156 10.78 -10.13 12.05
CA LEU A 156 11.48 -11.21 12.74
C LEU A 156 10.55 -11.97 13.71
N LEU A 157 9.67 -11.25 14.41
CA LEU A 157 8.67 -11.84 15.30
C LEU A 157 7.62 -12.63 14.51
N ALA A 158 7.09 -12.08 13.42
CA ALA A 158 6.11 -12.75 12.56
C ALA A 158 6.64 -14.10 12.05
N LYS A 159 7.93 -14.17 11.68
CA LYS A 159 8.59 -15.44 11.33
C LYS A 159 8.60 -16.45 12.46
N LYS A 160 8.79 -16.01 13.71
CA LYS A 160 8.77 -16.90 14.88
C LYS A 160 7.35 -17.35 15.24
N LEU A 161 6.37 -16.48 15.02
CA LEU A 161 4.94 -16.75 15.25
C LEU A 161 4.25 -17.47 14.08
N ASP A 162 4.97 -17.80 13.00
CA ASP A 162 4.44 -18.39 11.76
C ASP A 162 3.34 -17.55 11.09
N VAL A 163 3.52 -16.22 11.09
CA VAL A 163 2.64 -15.26 10.40
C VAL A 163 3.33 -14.74 9.14
N PRO A 164 2.75 -14.88 7.94
CA PRO A 164 3.32 -14.34 6.71
C PRO A 164 3.51 -12.82 6.77
N CYS A 165 4.75 -12.38 6.62
CA CYS A 165 5.14 -10.96 6.66
C CYS A 165 6.21 -10.66 5.61
N CYS A 166 6.11 -9.51 4.95
CA CYS A 166 7.07 -9.05 3.96
C CYS A 166 8.44 -8.85 4.63
N PRO A 167 9.55 -9.28 4.00
CA PRO A 167 10.88 -9.07 4.55
C PRO A 167 11.19 -7.60 4.80
N ALA A 168 11.71 -7.30 5.99
CA ALA A 168 12.17 -5.98 6.37
C ALA A 168 13.62 -6.04 6.82
N TYR A 169 14.46 -5.19 6.23
CA TYR A 169 15.89 -5.14 6.48
C TYR A 169 16.34 -3.73 6.76
N ARG A 170 17.15 -3.55 7.80
CA ARG A 170 17.83 -2.28 8.03
C ARG A 170 18.91 -2.08 6.97
N THR A 171 18.85 -0.98 6.22
CA THR A 171 19.86 -0.65 5.21
C THR A 171 20.86 0.39 5.69
N ASN A 172 20.45 1.23 6.65
CA ASN A 172 21.32 2.10 7.43
C ASN A 172 20.58 2.49 8.74
N LYS A 173 21.17 3.39 9.54
CA LYS A 173 20.62 3.83 10.84
C LYS A 173 19.16 4.31 10.79
N ASP A 174 18.78 4.99 9.70
CA ASP A 174 17.51 5.69 9.58
C ASP A 174 16.68 5.20 8.39
N THR A 175 17.06 4.09 7.76
CA THR A 175 16.34 3.55 6.60
C THR A 175 16.16 2.04 6.72
N VAL A 176 14.93 1.59 6.50
CA VAL A 176 14.56 0.19 6.35
C VAL A 176 14.10 -0.07 4.93
N PHE A 177 14.44 -1.23 4.39
CA PHE A 177 13.94 -1.74 3.14
C PHE A 177 12.91 -2.84 3.40
N SER A 178 11.72 -2.73 2.82
CA SER A 178 10.70 -3.79 2.82
C SER A 178 10.56 -4.38 1.43
N ALA A 179 10.80 -5.68 1.29
CA ALA A 179 10.80 -6.39 0.01
C ALA A 179 9.38 -6.75 -0.44
N PHE A 180 9.11 -6.64 -1.73
CA PHE A 180 7.89 -7.17 -2.33
C PHE A 180 8.01 -8.68 -2.60
N LEU A 181 6.90 -9.39 -2.42
CA LEU A 181 6.80 -10.84 -2.59
C LEU A 181 5.87 -11.22 -3.76
N PHE A 182 5.86 -10.40 -4.81
CA PHE A 182 5.10 -10.65 -6.02
C PHE A 182 5.90 -10.32 -7.28
N ASP A 183 5.65 -11.08 -8.35
CA ASP A 183 6.24 -10.89 -9.66
C ASP A 183 5.45 -9.82 -10.43
N PHE A 184 5.98 -8.60 -10.51
CA PHE A 184 5.35 -7.46 -11.20
C PHE A 184 4.99 -7.71 -12.67
N SER A 185 5.59 -8.72 -13.31
CA SER A 185 5.27 -9.08 -14.69
C SER A 185 4.02 -9.94 -14.83
N LYS A 186 3.52 -10.55 -13.73
CA LYS A 186 2.44 -11.56 -13.74
C LYS A 186 1.43 -11.40 -12.61
N GLU A 187 1.78 -10.65 -11.58
CA GLU A 187 1.06 -10.53 -10.33
C GLU A 187 0.88 -9.07 -9.96
N TYR A 188 -0.22 -8.77 -9.28
CA TYR A 188 -0.48 -7.46 -8.69
C TYR A 188 -1.19 -7.60 -7.36
N ILE A 189 -1.08 -6.58 -6.51
CA ILE A 189 -1.79 -6.56 -5.23
C ILE A 189 -3.07 -5.71 -5.31
N VAL A 190 -4.12 -6.14 -4.62
CA VAL A 190 -5.35 -5.37 -4.43
C VAL A 190 -5.53 -5.15 -2.93
N HIS A 191 -5.52 -3.89 -2.52
CA HIS A 191 -5.77 -3.51 -1.14
C HIS A 191 -7.22 -3.79 -0.74
N PHE A 192 -7.43 -4.21 0.50
CA PHE A 192 -8.77 -4.52 1.02
C PHE A 192 -9.73 -3.34 0.90
N ARG A 193 -9.24 -2.08 0.95
CA ARG A 193 -10.09 -0.89 0.73
C ARG A 193 -10.89 -0.94 -0.58
N ARG A 194 -10.41 -1.64 -1.60
CA ARG A 194 -11.04 -1.75 -2.92
C ARG A 194 -12.02 -2.92 -3.03
N LEU A 195 -12.07 -3.80 -2.03
CA LEU A 195 -12.90 -5.01 -2.06
C LEU A 195 -14.29 -4.77 -1.47
N PHE A 196 -14.46 -3.70 -0.71
CA PHE A 196 -15.73 -3.36 -0.07
C PHE A 196 -16.65 -2.61 -1.04
N GLU A 197 -17.86 -3.13 -1.21
CA GLU A 197 -18.96 -2.47 -1.91
C GLU A 197 -20.04 -2.09 -0.89
N GLY A 198 -20.23 -0.80 -0.63
CA GLY A 198 -21.29 -0.30 0.25
C GLY A 198 -20.91 -0.10 1.72
N ALA A 199 -21.92 -0.07 2.58
CA ALA A 199 -21.76 0.26 4.00
C ALA A 199 -21.08 -0.87 4.78
N ARG A 200 -20.16 -0.51 5.67
CA ARG A 200 -19.47 -1.41 6.59
C ARG A 200 -20.07 -1.29 7.98
N SER A 201 -20.04 -2.38 8.75
CA SER A 201 -20.38 -2.34 10.18
C SER A 201 -19.23 -1.71 10.99
N ASP A 202 -19.46 -1.46 12.28
CA ASP A 202 -18.40 -0.95 13.15
C ASP A 202 -17.37 -2.02 13.56
N ASN A 203 -17.67 -3.31 13.33
CA ASN A 203 -16.77 -4.44 13.59
C ASN A 203 -15.91 -4.74 12.36
N GLU A 204 -14.65 -4.28 12.37
CA GLU A 204 -13.77 -4.38 11.21
C GLU A 204 -13.33 -5.82 10.93
N TYR A 205 -13.17 -6.66 11.95
CA TYR A 205 -12.88 -8.09 11.77
C TYR A 205 -13.99 -8.79 10.98
N GLN A 206 -15.26 -8.60 11.37
CA GLN A 206 -16.41 -9.15 10.67
C GLN A 206 -16.54 -8.60 9.25
N ASN A 207 -16.22 -7.31 9.04
CA ASN A 207 -16.18 -6.73 7.69
C ASN A 207 -15.16 -7.44 6.80
N LEU A 208 -13.92 -7.66 7.28
CA LEU A 208 -12.86 -8.32 6.52
C LEU A 208 -13.21 -9.76 6.14
N ILE A 209 -13.73 -10.55 7.08
CA ILE A 209 -14.08 -11.95 6.79
C ILE A 209 -15.35 -12.05 5.94
N SER A 210 -16.24 -11.05 5.98
CA SER A 210 -17.42 -11.02 5.11
C SER A 210 -17.05 -10.79 3.65
N VAL A 211 -16.05 -9.94 3.37
CA VAL A 211 -15.63 -9.63 2.00
C VAL A 211 -14.73 -10.71 1.39
N ARG A 212 -13.95 -11.41 2.21
CA ARG A 212 -13.07 -12.52 1.80
C ARG A 212 -13.07 -13.66 2.82
N PRO A 213 -14.16 -14.44 2.90
CA PRO A 213 -14.31 -15.48 3.92
C PRO A 213 -13.26 -16.59 3.81
N GLN A 214 -12.72 -16.83 2.61
CA GLN A 214 -11.66 -17.82 2.41
C GLN A 214 -10.34 -17.49 3.13
N TYR A 215 -10.12 -16.23 3.54
CA TYR A 215 -8.92 -15.78 4.25
C TYR A 215 -9.18 -15.54 5.74
N LYS A 216 -10.22 -16.14 6.31
CA LYS A 216 -10.57 -15.98 7.74
C LYS A 216 -9.38 -16.25 8.66
N ASP A 217 -8.64 -17.32 8.41
CA ASP A 217 -7.48 -17.69 9.25
C ASP A 217 -6.29 -16.73 9.05
N ASP A 218 -6.07 -16.22 7.84
CA ASP A 218 -5.02 -15.22 7.58
C ASP A 218 -5.34 -13.88 8.25
N ILE A 219 -6.61 -13.47 8.21
CA ILE A 219 -7.11 -12.29 8.92
C ILE A 219 -6.98 -12.49 10.44
N ALA A 220 -7.31 -13.66 10.97
CA ALA A 220 -7.13 -13.97 12.39
C ALA A 220 -5.66 -13.90 12.82
N ARG A 221 -4.73 -14.45 12.00
CA ARG A 221 -3.28 -14.34 12.23
C ARG A 221 -2.81 -12.88 12.24
N MET A 222 -3.33 -12.05 11.34
CA MET A 222 -3.06 -10.62 11.33
C MET A 222 -3.51 -9.95 12.62
N ILE A 223 -4.76 -10.17 13.06
CA ILE A 223 -5.30 -9.60 14.31
C ILE A 223 -4.46 -10.03 15.52
N LEU A 224 -4.05 -11.30 15.59
CA LEU A 224 -3.19 -11.80 16.66
C LEU A 224 -1.80 -11.16 16.65
N LEU A 225 -1.16 -11.05 15.48
CA LEU A 225 0.14 -10.39 15.37
C LEU A 225 0.03 -8.92 15.77
N ASP A 226 -0.95 -8.20 15.22
CA ASP A 226 -1.15 -6.77 15.46
C ASP A 226 -1.50 -6.46 16.93
N TYR A 227 -2.24 -7.36 17.61
CA TYR A 227 -2.41 -7.30 19.06
C TYR A 227 -1.06 -7.44 19.80
N ILE A 228 -0.32 -8.51 19.48
CA ILE A 228 0.96 -8.82 20.14
C ILE A 228 1.95 -7.68 19.93
N THR A 229 2.00 -7.08 18.74
CA THR A 229 2.93 -6.01 18.40
C THR A 229 2.41 -4.61 18.71
N ARG A 230 1.17 -4.47 19.18
CA ARG A 230 0.50 -3.17 19.39
C ARG A 230 0.59 -2.30 18.14
N GLN A 231 0.13 -2.83 17.01
CA GLN A 231 0.05 -2.11 15.74
C GLN A 231 -1.04 -1.03 15.84
N ASP A 232 -0.71 0.21 15.49
CA ASP A 232 -1.61 1.36 15.63
C ASP A 232 -2.15 1.89 14.29
N ASP A 233 -1.69 1.32 13.16
CA ASP A 233 -2.03 1.84 11.83
C ASP A 233 -2.28 0.75 10.78
N ARG A 234 -2.90 -0.35 11.18
CA ARG A 234 -3.44 -1.31 10.20
C ARG A 234 -4.73 -0.75 9.59
N HIS A 235 -4.60 0.11 8.59
CA HIS A 235 -5.74 0.52 7.78
C HIS A 235 -5.92 -0.42 6.57
N LEU A 236 -7.06 -0.31 5.88
CA LEU A 236 -7.41 -1.17 4.73
C LEU A 236 -6.48 -1.07 3.50
N SER A 237 -5.53 -0.13 3.50
CA SER A 237 -4.46 -0.07 2.47
C SER A 237 -3.19 -0.80 2.91
N ASN A 238 -3.10 -1.24 4.17
CA ASN A 238 -2.01 -2.04 4.74
C ASN A 238 -2.39 -3.53 4.86
N ILE A 239 -3.45 -3.91 4.15
CA ILE A 239 -3.95 -5.28 3.98
C ILE A 239 -4.21 -5.47 2.49
N ALA A 240 -3.73 -6.57 1.90
CA ALA A 240 -3.90 -6.82 0.48
C ALA A 240 -4.10 -8.30 0.18
N ILE A 241 -4.69 -8.57 -0.99
CA ILE A 241 -4.63 -9.84 -1.67
C ILE A 241 -3.65 -9.72 -2.84
N LYS A 242 -2.98 -10.82 -3.17
CA LYS A 242 -2.18 -10.96 -4.38
C LYS A 242 -2.99 -11.69 -5.43
N MET A 243 -3.05 -11.09 -6.62
CA MET A 243 -3.70 -11.62 -7.80
C MET A 243 -2.65 -12.13 -8.78
N SER A 244 -2.94 -13.27 -9.40
CA SER A 244 -2.25 -13.82 -10.57
C SER A 244 -3.31 -14.26 -11.59
N ASP A 245 -2.92 -14.63 -12.82
CA ASP A 245 -3.85 -14.99 -13.91
C ASP A 245 -4.98 -15.97 -13.53
N LYS A 246 -4.76 -16.83 -12.52
CA LYS A 246 -5.75 -17.84 -12.10
C LYS A 246 -5.93 -18.00 -10.59
N ASN A 247 -5.12 -17.33 -9.77
CA ASN A 247 -5.13 -17.54 -8.32
C ASN A 247 -5.16 -16.21 -7.56
N GLU A 248 -5.84 -16.24 -6.43
CA GLU A 248 -5.88 -15.20 -5.41
C GLU A 248 -5.30 -15.78 -4.11
N SER A 249 -4.46 -15.01 -3.41
CA SER A 249 -3.94 -15.38 -2.09
C SER A 249 -3.86 -14.16 -1.19
N PHE A 250 -4.04 -14.32 0.13
CA PHE A 250 -3.76 -13.24 1.08
C PHE A 250 -2.29 -12.81 0.98
N TYR A 251 -2.03 -11.52 0.86
CA TYR A 251 -0.68 -11.02 0.71
C TYR A 251 -0.01 -10.88 2.09
N PRO A 252 1.26 -11.28 2.25
CA PRO A 252 1.98 -11.15 3.52
C PRO A 252 1.93 -9.73 4.08
N LEU A 253 1.84 -9.61 5.40
CA LEU A 253 1.69 -8.33 6.10
C LEU A 253 2.86 -7.39 5.83
N TYR A 254 2.60 -6.09 5.78
CA TYR A 254 3.59 -5.04 5.52
C TYR A 254 3.17 -3.73 6.21
N ASP A 255 4.07 -2.75 6.23
CA ASP A 255 3.86 -1.46 6.92
C ASP A 255 3.64 -1.63 8.43
N ASN A 256 4.66 -2.18 9.09
CA ASN A 256 4.63 -2.49 10.51
C ASN A 256 5.36 -1.45 11.38
N GLY A 257 5.77 -0.32 10.80
CA GLY A 257 6.53 0.71 11.50
C GLY A 257 5.79 1.35 12.68
N ARG A 258 4.46 1.35 12.68
CA ARG A 258 3.62 1.88 13.77
C ARG A 258 3.26 0.82 14.81
N SER A 259 4.26 0.04 15.23
CA SER A 259 4.14 -1.01 16.24
C SER A 259 5.13 -0.79 17.38
N LEU A 260 5.00 -1.55 18.48
CA LEU A 260 6.01 -1.67 19.55
C LEU A 260 6.46 -0.32 20.14
N PHE A 261 5.50 0.53 20.46
CA PHE A 261 5.75 1.83 21.11
C PHE A 261 6.60 2.80 20.29
N TYR A 262 6.41 2.78 18.96
CA TYR A 262 7.29 3.48 18.02
C TYR A 262 7.48 4.96 18.35
N GLU A 263 6.44 5.64 18.85
CA GLU A 263 6.47 7.06 19.23
C GLU A 263 6.08 7.32 20.69
N ASP A 264 5.63 6.31 21.43
CA ASP A 264 5.17 6.45 22.81
C ASP A 264 6.32 6.89 23.75
N THR A 265 5.96 7.61 24.81
CA THR A 265 6.85 8.05 25.88
C THR A 265 7.08 6.93 26.90
N GLU A 266 8.12 7.04 27.73
CA GLU A 266 8.41 6.07 28.79
C GLU A 266 7.23 5.87 29.76
N GLU A 267 6.53 6.95 30.13
CA GLU A 267 5.34 6.86 30.98
C GLU A 267 4.22 6.06 30.30
N MET A 268 3.93 6.36 29.03
CA MET A 268 2.91 5.65 28.26
C MET A 268 3.25 4.17 28.10
N VAL A 269 4.52 3.85 27.84
CA VAL A 269 5.02 2.47 27.77
C VAL A 269 4.82 1.75 29.10
N ALA A 270 5.17 2.38 30.22
CA ALA A 270 4.99 1.78 31.54
C ALA A 270 3.52 1.51 31.87
N GLN A 271 2.62 2.45 31.54
CA GLN A 271 1.18 2.28 31.71
C GLN A 271 0.63 1.14 30.83
N ALA A 272 0.99 1.12 29.54
CA ALA A 272 0.54 0.09 28.61
C ALA A 272 1.03 -1.31 29.01
N VAL A 273 2.28 -1.43 29.44
CA VAL A 273 2.82 -2.69 29.95
C VAL A 273 2.11 -3.12 31.24
N ALA A 274 1.69 -2.19 32.11
CA ALA A 274 0.97 -2.51 33.33
C ALA A 274 -0.43 -3.10 33.03
N ASP A 275 -1.08 -2.64 31.96
CA ASP A 275 -2.44 -3.05 31.58
C ASP A 275 -2.60 -3.31 30.06
N PRO A 276 -2.09 -4.45 29.55
CA PRO A 276 -2.07 -4.72 28.12
C PRO A 276 -3.45 -4.85 27.46
N ILE A 277 -4.50 -5.15 28.24
CA ILE A 277 -5.86 -5.29 27.73
C ILE A 277 -6.43 -3.91 27.41
N ASN A 278 -6.37 -2.98 28.37
CA ASN A 278 -6.95 -1.65 28.20
C ASN A 278 -6.11 -0.73 27.30
N TYR A 279 -4.83 -1.06 27.09
CA TYR A 279 -3.93 -0.33 26.17
C TYR A 279 -3.74 -1.04 24.82
N ALA A 280 -4.58 -2.04 24.51
CA ALA A 280 -4.67 -2.58 23.16
C ALA A 280 -5.15 -1.49 22.19
N THR A 281 -4.50 -1.37 21.04
CA THR A 281 -4.84 -0.38 20.01
C THR A 281 -6.18 -0.71 19.36
N SER A 282 -6.84 0.33 18.83
CA SER A 282 -8.11 0.15 18.11
C SER A 282 -7.89 -0.45 16.71
N PHE A 283 -8.90 -1.14 16.21
CA PHE A 283 -8.92 -1.61 14.82
C PHE A 283 -10.31 -1.39 14.21
N GLY A 284 -10.40 -0.46 13.25
CA GLY A 284 -11.67 0.01 12.72
C GLY A 284 -12.30 1.13 13.55
N TYR A 285 -13.62 1.30 13.42
CA TYR A 285 -14.37 2.38 14.08
C TYR A 285 -14.72 2.07 15.55
N SER A 286 -14.81 0.79 15.89
CA SER A 286 -15.10 0.33 17.24
C SER A 286 -14.21 -0.85 17.60
N GLY A 287 -13.98 -1.06 18.89
CA GLY A 287 -13.22 -2.21 19.38
C GLY A 287 -11.69 -2.07 19.27
N THR A 288 -11.02 -2.91 20.05
CA THR A 288 -9.57 -3.07 20.09
C THR A 288 -9.16 -4.41 19.49
N TYR A 289 -7.88 -4.57 19.16
CA TYR A 289 -7.38 -5.89 18.79
C TYR A 289 -7.64 -6.96 19.85
N TYR A 290 -7.64 -6.62 21.15
CA TYR A 290 -7.95 -7.59 22.19
C TYR A 290 -9.41 -8.07 22.12
N ASP A 291 -10.36 -7.18 21.85
CA ASP A 291 -11.77 -7.54 21.66
C ASP A 291 -11.92 -8.56 20.52
N TYR A 292 -11.23 -8.32 19.40
CA TYR A 292 -11.24 -9.23 18.26
C TYR A 292 -10.49 -10.55 18.51
N VAL A 293 -9.39 -10.53 19.27
CA VAL A 293 -8.72 -11.77 19.70
C VAL A 293 -9.67 -12.64 20.52
N ARG A 294 -10.45 -12.04 21.43
CA ARG A 294 -11.48 -12.75 22.19
C ARG A 294 -12.59 -13.29 21.30
N GLU A 295 -13.10 -12.47 20.40
CA GLU A 295 -14.13 -12.86 19.44
C GLU A 295 -13.67 -14.07 18.60
N ILE A 296 -12.44 -14.04 18.07
CA ILE A 296 -11.85 -15.14 17.31
C ILE A 296 -11.73 -16.41 18.17
N ALA A 297 -11.26 -16.29 19.42
CA ALA A 297 -11.13 -17.42 20.33
C ALA A 297 -12.49 -18.05 20.64
N GLU A 298 -13.52 -17.22 20.88
CA GLU A 298 -14.89 -17.68 21.14
C GLU A 298 -15.52 -18.35 19.91
N GLU A 299 -15.31 -17.80 18.71
CA GLU A 299 -15.82 -18.38 17.46
C GLU A 299 -15.15 -19.71 17.09
N ARG A 300 -13.84 -19.85 17.36
CA ARG A 300 -13.06 -21.05 17.01
C ARG A 300 -13.06 -22.11 18.10
N GLY A 301 -13.35 -21.73 19.35
CA GLY A 301 -13.19 -22.55 20.54
C GLY A 301 -11.80 -22.46 21.17
N ASP A 302 -10.74 -22.24 20.37
CA ASP A 302 -9.39 -21.91 20.80
C ASP A 302 -8.60 -21.15 19.71
N LEU A 303 -7.40 -20.71 20.04
CA LEU A 303 -6.45 -20.06 19.12
C LEU A 303 -5.33 -21.01 18.61
N ASN A 304 -5.40 -22.31 18.94
CA ASN A 304 -4.37 -23.27 18.55
C ASN A 304 -4.29 -23.42 17.02
N GLY A 305 -3.06 -23.53 16.51
CA GLY A 305 -2.79 -23.69 15.08
C GLY A 305 -2.96 -22.41 14.24
N LEU A 306 -3.34 -21.27 14.83
CA LEU A 306 -3.28 -19.99 14.13
C LEU A 306 -1.86 -19.43 14.09
N ILE A 307 -1.18 -19.36 15.24
CA ILE A 307 0.19 -18.86 15.36
C ILE A 307 1.03 -19.80 16.23
N ASN A 308 2.35 -19.77 16.03
CA ASN A 308 3.29 -20.39 16.95
C ASN A 308 3.48 -19.51 18.19
N HIS A 309 2.75 -19.79 19.26
CA HIS A 309 2.90 -19.06 20.52
C HIS A 309 4.02 -19.61 21.42
N ASP A 310 4.81 -20.61 21.03
CA ASP A 310 5.88 -21.22 21.85
C ASP A 310 7.22 -20.45 21.80
N ILE A 311 7.17 -19.16 21.51
CA ILE A 311 8.35 -18.30 21.52
C ILE A 311 8.85 -18.04 22.95
N THR A 312 10.17 -18.14 23.13
CA THR A 312 10.82 -17.95 24.44
C THR A 312 11.22 -16.49 24.67
N LYS A 313 11.45 -16.13 25.94
CA LYS A 313 11.97 -14.80 26.31
C LYS A 313 13.30 -14.48 25.63
N ASP A 314 14.21 -15.45 25.53
CA ASP A 314 15.52 -15.26 24.93
C ASP A 314 15.43 -15.01 23.43
N GLU A 315 14.47 -15.65 22.74
CA GLU A 315 14.19 -15.37 21.34
C GLU A 315 13.64 -13.96 21.14
N ILE A 316 12.72 -13.50 22.00
CA ILE A 316 12.21 -12.11 21.95
C ILE A 316 13.36 -11.11 22.18
N ILE A 317 14.22 -11.36 23.16
CA ILE A 317 15.42 -10.54 23.42
C ILE A 317 16.31 -10.50 22.17
N GLY A 318 16.54 -11.64 21.53
CA GLY A 318 17.32 -11.74 20.30
C GLY A 318 16.73 -10.90 19.17
N ILE A 319 15.42 -10.94 18.99
CA ILE A 319 14.69 -10.15 17.99
C ILE A 319 14.82 -8.66 18.25
N LEU A 320 14.54 -8.20 19.47
CA LEU A 320 14.60 -6.79 19.82
C LEU A 320 16.02 -6.22 19.71
N LYS A 321 17.04 -7.01 20.07
CA LYS A 321 18.45 -6.63 19.86
C LYS A 321 18.82 -6.55 18.38
N ALA A 322 18.39 -7.52 17.58
CA ALA A 322 18.64 -7.53 16.13
C ALA A 322 17.95 -6.35 15.42
N ALA A 323 16.80 -5.92 15.93
CA ALA A 323 16.09 -4.74 15.45
C ALA A 323 16.64 -3.41 15.99
N GLU A 324 17.63 -3.45 16.90
CA GLU A 324 18.29 -2.30 17.54
C GLU A 324 17.42 -1.47 18.51
N PHE A 325 16.42 -2.09 19.15
CA PHE A 325 15.71 -1.46 20.27
C PHE A 325 16.64 -1.15 21.45
N LYS A 326 16.41 -0.03 22.14
CA LYS A 326 17.23 0.44 23.28
C LYS A 326 16.37 0.99 24.41
N GLU A 327 16.98 1.05 25.59
CA GLU A 327 16.43 1.73 26.79
C GLU A 327 14.98 1.32 27.09
N TYR A 328 14.15 2.26 27.54
CA TYR A 328 12.77 1.98 27.94
C TYR A 328 11.93 1.34 26.83
N ARG A 329 12.24 1.59 25.55
CA ARG A 329 11.53 0.94 24.43
C ARG A 329 11.91 -0.52 24.29
N PHE A 330 13.18 -0.88 24.55
CA PHE A 330 13.58 -2.28 24.61
C PHE A 330 12.89 -3.01 25.76
N ASP A 331 12.97 -2.46 26.96
CA ASP A 331 12.41 -3.10 28.16
C ASP A 331 10.88 -3.16 28.10
N GLY A 332 10.25 -2.09 27.60
CA GLY A 332 8.82 -2.00 27.38
C GLY A 332 8.30 -2.98 26.34
N ALA A 333 8.92 -3.02 25.15
CA ALA A 333 8.54 -3.96 24.09
C ALA A 333 8.71 -5.41 24.55
N LEU A 334 9.79 -5.74 25.26
CA LEU A 334 10.02 -7.08 25.81
C LEU A 334 8.90 -7.49 26.77
N GLN A 335 8.58 -6.63 27.74
CA GLN A 335 7.53 -6.94 28.72
C GLN A 335 6.15 -7.01 28.08
N TRP A 336 5.84 -6.10 27.15
CA TRP A 336 4.59 -6.11 26.40
C TRP A 336 4.42 -7.43 25.64
N LEU A 337 5.40 -7.78 24.79
CA LEU A 337 5.38 -9.01 23.99
C LEU A 337 5.19 -10.25 24.87
N MET A 338 5.93 -10.35 25.97
CA MET A 338 5.79 -11.48 26.90
C MET A 338 4.38 -11.57 27.48
N LYS A 339 3.79 -10.43 27.88
CA LYS A 339 2.45 -10.41 28.48
C LYS A 339 1.35 -10.70 27.45
N THR A 340 1.41 -10.12 26.25
CA THR A 340 0.39 -10.32 25.21
C THR A 340 0.43 -11.74 24.64
N ILE A 341 1.63 -12.32 24.45
CA ILE A 341 1.76 -13.73 24.06
C ILE A 341 1.18 -14.64 25.15
N GLU A 342 1.42 -14.36 26.43
CA GLU A 342 0.85 -15.14 27.53
C GLU A 342 -0.68 -15.01 27.61
N ILE A 343 -1.24 -13.84 27.30
CA ILE A 343 -2.69 -13.65 27.19
C ILE A 343 -3.25 -14.51 26.05
N VAL A 344 -2.61 -14.50 24.88
CA VAL A 344 -3.00 -15.33 23.73
C VAL A 344 -2.91 -16.82 24.07
N ARG A 345 -1.86 -17.26 24.77
CA ARG A 345 -1.70 -18.66 25.23
C ARG A 345 -2.84 -19.11 26.15
N LYS A 346 -3.38 -18.22 26.99
CA LYS A 346 -4.51 -18.56 27.88
C LYS A 346 -5.85 -18.67 27.17
N LEU A 347 -5.93 -18.13 25.95
CA LEU A 347 -7.08 -18.22 25.05
C LEU A 347 -6.89 -19.32 23.99
N SER A 348 -5.72 -19.96 23.97
CA SER A 348 -5.41 -21.16 23.20
C SER A 348 -5.66 -22.39 24.07
#